data_AF-A0A382U8B4-F1
#
_entry.id   AF-A0A382U8B4-F1
#
_cell.length_a   1.000
_cell.length_b   1.000
_cell.length_c   1.000
_cell.angle_alpha   90.00
_cell.angle_beta   90.00
_cell.angle_gamma   90.00
#
_symmetry.space_group_name_H-M   'P 1'
#
loop_
_entity.id
_entity.type
_entity.pdbx_description
1 polymer ?
#
loop_
_entity_poly.entity_id
_entity_poly.type
_entity_poly.pdbx_seq_one_letter_code
_entity_poly.pdbx_strand_id
1 'polypeptide(L)'
;VSKFFLRFFLIVLIVSISAIIFLSYFGIETDKFDGIIKSKANEVNRYITIGFQKTKIHLNPTKLNIVVKLQNPKILVKENEIILSKLDLFLSLRSFFTSDFLLKRAEIAFIRNDIKDLTKITNIFLPKIINKQLYKIFAQGDLEGEFIIPFGPDGNIGKDYGFSGKISNASINL
;
A
#
# COMPACT_ATOMS: atom_id res chain seq x y z
N VAL A 1 -14.79 -41.41 -24.98
CA VAL A 1 -14.75 -39.95 -25.21
C VAL A 1 -15.18 -39.17 -23.96
N SER A 2 -16.44 -39.28 -23.50
CA SER A 2 -16.93 -38.55 -22.31
C SER A 2 -16.12 -38.75 -21.01
N LYS A 3 -15.72 -40.00 -20.67
CA LYS A 3 -14.91 -40.28 -19.46
C LYS A 3 -13.52 -39.64 -19.47
N PHE A 4 -12.92 -39.46 -20.65
CA PHE A 4 -11.61 -38.81 -20.79
C PHE A 4 -11.74 -37.31 -20.57
N PHE A 5 -12.72 -36.66 -21.22
CA PHE A 5 -12.99 -35.24 -21.03
C PHE A 5 -13.35 -34.89 -19.59
N LEU A 6 -14.14 -35.75 -18.92
CA LEU A 6 -14.46 -35.56 -17.51
C LEU A 6 -13.21 -35.61 -16.62
N ARG A 7 -12.33 -36.61 -16.81
CA ARG A 7 -11.08 -36.74 -16.05
C ARG A 7 -10.14 -35.56 -16.30
N PHE A 8 -10.01 -35.14 -17.55
CA PHE A 8 -9.21 -33.96 -17.91
C PHE A 8 -9.75 -32.69 -17.25
N PHE A 9 -11.07 -32.45 -17.34
CA PHE A 9 -11.72 -31.31 -16.70
C PHE A 9 -11.51 -31.31 -15.18
N LEU A 10 -11.65 -32.47 -14.52
CA LEU A 10 -11.41 -32.59 -13.07
C LEU A 10 -9.96 -32.27 -12.71
N ILE A 11 -8.99 -32.72 -13.50
CA ILE A 11 -7.56 -32.39 -13.27
C ILE A 11 -7.34 -30.89 -13.38
N VAL A 12 -7.86 -30.25 -14.44
CA VAL A 12 -7.74 -28.80 -14.63
C VAL A 12 -8.39 -28.04 -13.48
N LEU A 13 -9.56 -28.49 -13.02
CA LEU A 13 -10.26 -27.89 -11.88
C LEU A 13 -9.43 -27.98 -10.60
N ILE A 14 -8.87 -29.16 -10.30
CA ILE A 14 -8.02 -29.36 -9.12
C ILE A 14 -6.79 -28.45 -9.18
N VAL A 15 -6.08 -28.43 -10.31
CA VAL A 15 -4.90 -27.57 -10.51
C VAL A 15 -5.25 -26.10 -10.34
N SER A 16 -6.40 -25.66 -10.89
CA SER A 16 -6.86 -24.28 -10.79
C SER A 16 -7.17 -23.89 -9.34
N ILE A 17 -7.87 -24.75 -8.60
CA ILE A 17 -8.17 -24.53 -7.17
C ILE A 17 -6.88 -24.49 -6.36
N SER A 18 -5.96 -25.43 -6.58
CA SER A 18 -4.65 -25.44 -5.92
C SER A 18 -3.86 -24.17 -6.19
N ALA A 19 -3.87 -23.67 -7.44
CA ALA A 19 -3.21 -22.42 -7.80
C ALA A 19 -3.85 -21.20 -7.11
N ILE A 20 -5.19 -21.14 -7.04
CA ILE A 20 -5.90 -20.05 -6.33
C ILE A 20 -5.55 -20.06 -4.84
N ILE A 21 -5.55 -21.23 -4.20
CA ILE A 21 -5.18 -21.38 -2.79
C ILE A 21 -3.72 -20.94 -2.58
N PHE A 22 -2.81 -21.39 -3.43
CA PHE A 22 -1.39 -21.04 -3.36
C PHE A 22 -1.19 -19.52 -3.50
N LEU A 23 -1.77 -18.90 -4.52
CA LEU A 23 -1.70 -17.46 -4.75
C LEU A 23 -2.34 -16.65 -3.63
N SER A 24 -3.38 -17.18 -2.99
CA SER A 24 -4.05 -16.48 -1.90
C SER A 24 -3.24 -16.49 -0.61
N TYR A 25 -2.77 -17.68 -0.20
CA TYR A 25 -2.05 -17.83 1.06
C TYR A 25 -0.56 -17.47 0.95
N PHE A 26 0.15 -18.05 0.00
CA PHE A 26 1.59 -17.87 -0.14
C PHE A 26 1.94 -16.65 -0.99
N GLY A 27 1.19 -16.41 -2.07
CA GLY A 27 1.51 -15.37 -3.04
C GLY A 27 2.79 -15.66 -3.83
N ILE A 28 3.21 -14.71 -4.67
CA ILE A 28 4.42 -14.80 -5.51
C ILE A 28 5.23 -13.51 -5.37
N GLU A 29 6.54 -13.65 -5.15
CA GLU A 29 7.46 -12.52 -5.19
C GLU A 29 7.87 -12.19 -6.64
N THR A 30 7.91 -10.91 -6.99
CA THR A 30 8.32 -10.44 -8.30
C THR A 30 8.83 -9.00 -8.23
N ASP A 31 9.58 -8.61 -9.24
CA ASP A 31 10.09 -7.26 -9.49
C ASP A 31 9.36 -6.53 -10.64
N LYS A 32 8.44 -7.23 -11.33
CA LYS A 32 7.75 -6.72 -12.52
C LYS A 32 6.99 -5.41 -12.30
N PHE A 33 6.53 -5.17 -11.07
CA PHE A 33 5.79 -3.95 -10.71
C PHE A 33 6.70 -2.83 -10.21
N ASP A 34 7.95 -3.14 -9.87
CA ASP A 34 8.83 -2.24 -9.13
C ASP A 34 9.10 -0.95 -9.90
N GLY A 35 9.39 -1.08 -11.19
CA GLY A 35 9.64 0.07 -12.08
C GLY A 35 8.42 0.98 -12.22
N ILE A 36 7.23 0.39 -12.38
CA ILE A 36 5.97 1.15 -12.52
C ILE A 36 5.65 1.88 -11.21
N ILE A 37 5.77 1.20 -10.06
CA ILE A 37 5.51 1.79 -8.75
C ILE A 37 6.46 2.97 -8.48
N LYS A 38 7.77 2.76 -8.68
CA LYS A 38 8.78 3.81 -8.47
C LYS A 38 8.58 5.00 -9.42
N SER A 39 8.29 4.73 -10.70
CA SER A 39 8.03 5.77 -11.69
C SER A 39 6.79 6.60 -11.33
N LYS A 40 5.68 5.96 -10.95
CA LYS A 40 4.43 6.65 -10.62
C LYS A 40 4.55 7.48 -9.34
N ALA A 41 5.27 7.00 -8.35
CA ALA A 41 5.55 7.77 -7.15
C ALA A 41 6.34 9.06 -7.46
N ASN A 42 7.39 8.95 -8.28
CA ASN A 42 8.23 10.09 -8.66
C ASN A 42 7.47 11.11 -9.54
N GLU A 43 6.49 10.68 -10.33
CA GLU A 43 5.65 11.56 -11.16
C GLU A 43 4.78 12.49 -10.30
N VAL A 44 4.22 11.97 -9.21
CA VAL A 44 3.40 12.76 -8.28
C VAL A 44 4.25 13.79 -7.53
N ASN A 45 5.47 13.41 -7.11
CA ASN A 45 6.39 14.33 -6.46
C ASN A 45 7.85 13.88 -6.63
N ARG A 46 8.63 14.66 -7.39
CA ARG A 46 10.07 14.42 -7.62
C ARG A 46 10.95 14.38 -6.36
N TYR A 47 10.45 14.86 -5.22
CA TYR A 47 11.17 14.85 -3.94
C TYR A 47 10.83 13.64 -3.07
N ILE A 48 9.94 12.76 -3.55
CA ILE A 48 9.57 11.51 -2.89
C ILE A 48 10.18 10.37 -3.70
N THR A 49 10.90 9.48 -3.04
CA THR A 49 11.37 8.21 -3.62
C THR A 49 10.90 7.06 -2.74
N ILE A 50 10.25 6.06 -3.34
CA ILE A 50 9.82 4.86 -2.62
C ILE A 50 10.89 3.78 -2.79
N GLY A 51 11.45 3.33 -1.66
CA GLY A 51 12.36 2.19 -1.58
C GLY A 51 11.64 0.95 -1.05
N PHE A 52 11.93 -0.21 -1.62
CA PHE A 52 11.45 -1.52 -1.18
C PHE A 52 12.31 -2.60 -1.85
N GLN A 53 12.32 -3.81 -1.30
CA GLN A 53 13.15 -4.91 -1.80
C GLN A 53 12.55 -5.57 -3.04
N LYS A 54 11.35 -6.14 -2.89
CA LYS A 54 10.55 -6.74 -3.96
C LYS A 54 9.07 -6.48 -3.70
N THR A 55 8.24 -6.75 -4.70
CA THR A 55 6.80 -6.86 -4.51
C THR A 55 6.38 -8.31 -4.30
N LYS A 56 5.39 -8.51 -3.43
CA LYS A 56 4.74 -9.80 -3.21
C LYS A 56 3.27 -9.70 -3.57
N ILE A 57 2.82 -10.59 -4.44
CA ILE A 57 1.50 -10.55 -5.04
C ILE A 57 0.64 -11.66 -4.47
N HIS A 58 -0.52 -11.30 -3.94
CA HIS A 58 -1.51 -12.25 -3.43
C HIS A 58 -2.82 -12.13 -4.21
N LEU A 59 -3.51 -13.25 -4.38
CA LEU A 59 -4.88 -13.27 -4.89
C LEU A 59 -5.86 -13.25 -3.71
N ASN A 60 -6.81 -12.32 -3.71
CA ASN A 60 -7.93 -12.33 -2.77
C ASN A 60 -9.20 -12.77 -3.50
N PRO A 61 -9.55 -14.08 -3.46
CA PRO A 61 -10.74 -14.57 -4.14
C PRO A 61 -12.03 -14.00 -3.52
N THR A 62 -12.06 -13.78 -2.21
CA THR A 62 -13.24 -13.24 -1.50
C THR A 62 -13.61 -11.82 -1.92
N LYS A 63 -12.60 -10.98 -2.18
CA LYS A 63 -12.80 -9.58 -2.61
C LYS A 63 -12.56 -9.35 -4.10
N LEU A 64 -12.26 -10.42 -4.84
CA LEU A 64 -11.91 -10.41 -6.26
C LEU A 64 -10.87 -9.33 -6.61
N ASN A 65 -9.76 -9.32 -5.87
CA ASN A 65 -8.67 -8.38 -6.10
C ASN A 65 -7.30 -9.06 -6.00
N ILE A 66 -6.30 -8.39 -6.54
CA ILE A 66 -4.88 -8.70 -6.37
C ILE A 66 -4.34 -7.73 -5.32
N VAL A 67 -3.60 -8.24 -4.35
CA VAL A 67 -2.91 -7.43 -3.35
C VAL A 67 -1.43 -7.41 -3.69
N VAL A 68 -0.90 -6.25 -4.04
CA VAL A 68 0.53 -6.02 -4.27
C VAL A 68 1.11 -5.42 -2.99
N LYS A 69 1.93 -6.19 -2.30
CA LYS A 69 2.57 -5.81 -1.04
C LYS A 69 4.02 -5.46 -1.32
N LEU A 70 4.47 -4.29 -0.87
CA LEU A 70 5.90 -3.96 -0.93
C LEU A 70 6.61 -4.55 0.29
N GLN A 71 7.69 -5.28 0.07
CA GLN A 71 8.49 -5.85 1.15
C GLN A 71 9.48 -4.82 1.69
N ASN A 72 9.45 -4.60 3.01
CA ASN A 72 10.24 -3.61 3.73
C ASN A 72 10.20 -2.22 3.06
N PRO A 73 9.00 -1.64 2.89
CA PRO A 73 8.88 -0.37 2.20
C PRO A 73 9.41 0.78 3.04
N LYS A 74 9.96 1.77 2.37
CA LYS A 74 10.40 3.04 2.94
C LYS A 74 10.14 4.18 1.99
N ILE A 75 9.94 5.36 2.56
CA ILE A 75 9.77 6.60 1.79
C ILE A 75 10.94 7.51 2.11
N LEU A 76 11.70 7.87 1.09
CA LEU A 76 12.74 8.88 1.18
C LEU A 76 12.16 10.21 0.72
N VAL A 77 12.18 11.21 1.60
CA VAL A 77 11.78 12.58 1.29
C VAL A 77 12.95 13.50 1.58
N LYS A 78 13.64 13.91 0.51
CA LYS A 78 14.96 14.55 0.60
C LYS A 78 15.94 13.65 1.37
N GLU A 79 16.38 14.09 2.56
CA GLU A 79 17.31 13.36 3.43
C GLU A 79 16.61 12.57 4.54
N ASN A 80 15.28 12.69 4.68
CA ASN A 80 14.54 12.00 5.73
C ASN A 80 14.02 10.65 5.22
N GLU A 81 14.27 9.60 5.97
CA GLU A 81 13.74 8.26 5.72
C GLU A 81 12.54 8.01 6.64
N ILE A 82 11.41 7.63 6.05
CA ILE A 82 10.26 7.10 6.78
C ILE A 82 10.20 5.59 6.59
N ILE A 83 10.24 4.87 7.68
CA ILE A 83 10.09 3.42 7.70
C ILE A 83 8.60 3.09 7.66
N LEU A 84 8.19 2.30 6.67
CA LEU A 84 6.84 1.79 6.58
C LEU A 84 6.79 0.36 7.11
N SER A 85 5.78 0.05 7.90
CA SER A 85 5.43 -1.32 8.23
C SER A 85 4.60 -1.98 7.13
N LYS A 86 3.85 -1.19 6.35
CA LYS A 86 2.96 -1.68 5.30
C LYS A 86 2.86 -0.68 4.15
N LEU A 87 2.88 -1.19 2.92
CA LEU A 87 2.41 -0.50 1.73
C LEU A 87 1.77 -1.55 0.82
N ASP A 88 0.45 -1.69 0.95
CA ASP A 88 -0.36 -2.67 0.25
C ASP A 88 -1.26 -1.96 -0.76
N LEU A 89 -1.21 -2.39 -2.01
CA LEU A 89 -2.01 -1.87 -3.12
C LEU A 89 -3.03 -2.94 -3.54
N PHE A 90 -4.31 -2.61 -3.47
CA PHE A 90 -5.41 -3.52 -3.79
C PHE A 90 -5.95 -3.23 -5.19
N LEU A 91 -5.65 -4.09 -6.15
CA LEU A 91 -6.02 -3.96 -7.56
C LEU A 91 -7.24 -4.82 -7.88
N SER A 92 -8.31 -4.21 -8.40
CA SER A 92 -9.53 -4.92 -8.80
C SER A 92 -9.27 -5.88 -9.97
N LEU A 93 -9.64 -7.16 -9.83
CA LEU A 93 -9.53 -8.13 -10.93
C LEU A 93 -10.44 -7.75 -12.11
N ARG A 94 -11.63 -7.22 -11.80
CA ARG A 94 -12.59 -6.77 -12.81
C ARG A 94 -12.02 -5.66 -13.68
N SER A 95 -11.27 -4.74 -13.07
CA SER A 95 -10.71 -3.56 -13.73
C SER A 95 -9.62 -3.89 -14.76
N PHE A 96 -9.10 -5.13 -14.80
CA PHE A 96 -8.20 -5.56 -15.88
C PHE A 96 -8.93 -5.81 -17.21
N PHE A 97 -10.26 -5.98 -17.16
CA PHE A 97 -11.11 -6.26 -18.32
C PHE A 97 -12.15 -5.16 -18.56
N THR A 98 -12.22 -4.15 -17.70
CA THR A 98 -13.07 -2.97 -17.85
C THR A 98 -12.22 -1.71 -17.97
N SER A 99 -12.83 -0.58 -18.29
CA SER A 99 -12.17 0.74 -18.30
C SER A 99 -12.13 1.39 -16.91
N ASP A 100 -12.52 0.67 -15.85
CA ASP A 100 -12.53 1.20 -14.49
C ASP A 100 -11.10 1.35 -13.97
N PHE A 101 -10.90 2.29 -13.05
CA PHE A 101 -9.63 2.45 -12.36
C PHE A 101 -9.21 1.16 -11.64
N LEU A 102 -7.93 0.80 -11.77
CA LEU A 102 -7.40 -0.48 -11.31
C LEU A 102 -7.26 -0.54 -9.79
N LEU A 103 -6.70 0.52 -9.19
CA LEU A 103 -6.38 0.56 -7.77
C LEU A 103 -7.66 0.88 -6.99
N LYS A 104 -8.16 -0.08 -6.22
CA LYS A 104 -9.38 0.07 -5.40
C LYS A 104 -9.07 0.71 -4.05
N ARG A 105 -7.90 0.40 -3.48
CA ARG A 105 -7.47 0.88 -2.18
C ARG A 105 -5.96 0.82 -2.05
N ALA A 106 -5.37 1.79 -1.38
CA ALA A 106 -4.01 1.71 -0.85
C ALA A 106 -4.06 1.75 0.68
N GLU A 107 -3.27 0.89 1.31
CA GLU A 107 -3.09 0.88 2.76
C GLU A 107 -1.61 1.11 3.07
N ILE A 108 -1.32 2.16 3.82
CA ILE A 108 0.04 2.59 4.14
C ILE A 108 0.14 2.65 5.65
N ALA A 109 1.10 1.96 6.25
CA ALA A 109 1.33 2.06 7.68
C ALA A 109 2.79 2.37 8.01
N PHE A 110 2.98 3.18 9.05
CA PHE A 110 4.27 3.62 9.57
C PHE A 110 4.46 3.06 10.97
N ILE A 111 5.71 2.74 11.31
CA ILE A 111 6.06 2.26 12.63
C ILE A 111 7.34 2.95 13.12
N ARG A 112 7.35 3.39 14.39
CA ARG A 112 8.53 3.95 15.08
C ARG A 112 9.27 5.03 14.28
N ASN A 113 8.53 6.00 13.75
CA ASN A 113 9.15 7.15 13.09
C ASN A 113 9.11 8.37 14.00
N ASP A 114 10.18 9.17 14.03
CA ASP A 114 10.16 10.42 14.80
C ASP A 114 9.07 11.35 14.27
N ILE A 115 8.24 11.85 15.17
CA ILE A 115 7.18 12.81 14.87
C ILE A 115 7.72 14.07 14.19
N LYS A 116 8.93 14.51 14.54
CA LYS A 116 9.61 15.65 13.91
C LYS A 116 9.93 15.37 12.45
N ASP A 117 10.37 14.16 12.13
CA ASP A 117 10.66 13.79 10.75
C ASP A 117 9.38 13.71 9.94
N LEU A 118 8.32 13.13 10.48
CA LEU A 118 7.02 13.07 9.83
C LEU A 118 6.40 14.44 9.56
N THR A 119 6.59 15.44 10.44
CA THR A 119 6.10 16.81 10.16
C THR A 119 6.71 17.41 8.88
N LYS A 120 7.91 16.95 8.46
CA LYS A 120 8.53 17.36 7.19
C LYS A 120 7.80 16.74 6.00
N ILE A 121 7.31 15.51 6.13
CA ILE A 121 6.55 14.81 5.08
C ILE A 121 5.10 15.26 5.04
N THR A 122 4.46 15.44 6.19
CA THR A 122 3.08 15.94 6.24
C THR A 122 2.99 17.36 5.68
N ASN A 123 4.06 18.14 5.51
CA ASN A 123 4.02 19.39 4.73
C ASN A 123 3.63 19.19 3.26
N ILE A 124 3.72 17.97 2.74
CA ILE A 124 3.29 17.61 1.39
C ILE A 124 1.78 17.32 1.35
N PHE A 125 1.22 16.75 2.42
CA PHE A 125 -0.14 16.19 2.42
C PHE A 125 -1.13 16.89 3.38
N LEU A 126 -0.64 17.48 4.47
CA LEU A 126 -1.41 18.21 5.47
C LEU A 126 -1.24 19.73 5.31
N PRO A 127 -2.28 20.52 5.64
CA PRO A 127 -2.18 21.98 5.73
C PRO A 127 -1.03 22.44 6.63
N LYS A 128 -0.31 23.49 6.20
CA LYS A 128 0.82 24.08 6.94
C LYS A 128 0.48 24.41 8.41
N ILE A 129 -0.77 24.78 8.70
CA ILE A 129 -1.19 25.16 10.05
C ILE A 129 -1.14 23.98 11.03
N ILE A 130 -1.55 22.80 10.58
CA ILE A 130 -1.54 21.56 11.39
C ILE A 130 -0.08 21.16 11.65
N ASN A 131 0.77 21.18 10.63
CA ASN A 131 2.18 20.83 10.79
C ASN A 131 2.93 21.80 11.72
N LYS A 132 2.60 23.10 11.64
CA LYS A 132 3.19 24.11 12.54
C LYS A 132 2.79 23.87 14.00
N GLN A 133 1.56 23.43 14.26
CA GLN A 133 1.11 23.07 15.61
C GLN A 133 1.82 21.81 16.10
N LEU A 134 1.84 20.73 15.29
CA LEU A 134 2.53 19.48 15.63
C LEU A 134 4.01 19.71 15.94
N TYR A 135 4.69 20.50 15.10
CA TYR A 135 6.11 20.82 15.30
C TYR A 135 6.36 21.64 16.57
N LYS A 136 5.42 22.50 16.99
CA LYS A 136 5.57 23.27 18.22
C LYS A 136 5.31 22.42 19.47
N ILE A 137 4.21 21.66 19.46
CA ILE A 137 3.73 20.90 20.61
C ILE A 137 4.70 19.77 20.94
N PHE A 138 5.18 19.01 19.97
CA PHE A 138 6.05 17.86 20.24
C PHE A 138 7.52 18.22 20.06
N ALA A 139 8.33 18.00 21.09
CA ALA A 139 9.79 18.10 21.05
C ALA A 139 10.42 16.81 20.50
N GLN A 140 9.91 15.65 20.94
CA GLN A 140 10.29 14.31 20.51
C GLN A 140 9.08 13.38 20.61
N GLY A 141 9.14 12.22 19.96
CA GLY A 141 8.15 11.14 20.09
C GLY A 141 8.12 10.22 18.88
N ASP A 142 7.68 8.99 19.11
CA ASP A 142 7.51 7.98 18.06
C ASP A 142 6.08 8.01 17.55
N LEU A 143 5.89 8.23 16.25
CA LEU A 143 4.59 8.14 15.58
C LEU A 143 4.48 6.80 14.84
N GLU A 144 3.36 6.16 15.10
CA GLU A 144 2.86 5.00 14.37
C GLU A 144 1.49 5.37 13.80
N GLY A 145 1.15 4.85 12.64
CA GLY A 145 -0.16 5.13 12.07
C GLY A 145 -0.43 4.41 10.77
N GLU A 146 -1.67 4.49 10.33
CA GLU A 146 -2.19 3.82 9.16
C GLU A 146 -3.07 4.79 8.36
N PHE A 147 -2.77 4.94 7.07
CA PHE A 147 -3.66 5.53 6.09
C PHE A 147 -4.37 4.44 5.31
N ILE A 148 -5.67 4.61 5.16
CA ILE A 148 -6.52 3.81 4.29
C ILE A 148 -7.09 4.76 3.25
N ILE A 149 -6.69 4.58 1.99
CA ILE A 149 -7.07 5.44 0.88
C ILE A 149 -7.86 4.62 -0.14
N PRO A 150 -9.20 4.68 -0.12
CA PRO A 150 -10.04 4.06 -1.14
C PRO A 150 -10.07 4.92 -2.41
N PHE A 151 -10.33 4.30 -3.55
CA PHE A 151 -10.51 4.98 -4.84
C PHE A 151 -11.81 4.56 -5.50
N GLY A 152 -12.47 5.51 -6.15
CA GLY A 152 -13.64 5.30 -6.99
C GLY A 152 -13.29 4.67 -8.35
N PRO A 153 -14.30 4.21 -9.11
CA PRO A 153 -14.09 3.65 -10.45
C PRO A 153 -13.46 4.62 -11.46
N ASP A 154 -13.58 5.92 -11.21
CA ASP A 154 -12.97 7.01 -11.99
C ASP A 154 -11.54 7.36 -11.52
N GLY A 155 -11.06 6.73 -10.44
CA GLY A 155 -9.76 6.99 -9.83
C GLY A 155 -9.75 8.15 -8.84
N ASN A 156 -10.88 8.81 -8.59
CA ASN A 156 -10.97 9.82 -7.55
C ASN A 156 -10.87 9.18 -6.16
N ILE A 157 -10.29 9.89 -5.20
CA ILE A 157 -10.19 9.41 -3.81
C ILE A 157 -11.61 9.28 -3.22
N GLY A 158 -11.91 8.11 -2.67
CA GLY A 158 -13.19 7.82 -2.00
C GLY A 158 -13.38 8.66 -0.74
N LYS A 159 -14.63 8.98 -0.39
CA LYS A 159 -14.95 9.87 0.74
C LYS A 159 -14.61 9.27 2.12
N ASP A 160 -14.42 7.96 2.18
CA ASP A 160 -14.12 7.16 3.36
C ASP A 160 -12.60 6.97 3.57
N TYR A 161 -11.76 7.84 3.00
CA TYR A 161 -10.34 7.87 3.35
C TYR A 161 -10.16 8.19 4.84
N GLY A 162 -9.19 7.55 5.47
CA GLY A 162 -8.98 7.68 6.91
C GLY A 162 -7.52 7.59 7.30
N PHE A 163 -7.21 8.22 8.42
CA PHE A 163 -5.94 8.11 9.12
C PHE A 163 -6.20 7.74 10.58
N SER A 164 -5.48 6.77 11.09
CA SER A 164 -5.41 6.47 12.51
C SER A 164 -3.94 6.44 12.92
N GLY A 165 -3.64 6.84 14.15
CA GLY A 165 -2.26 6.88 14.61
C GLY A 165 -2.12 7.00 16.12
N LYS A 166 -0.94 6.65 16.60
CA LYS A 166 -0.54 6.70 18.00
C LYS A 166 0.81 7.38 18.10
N ILE A 167 0.92 8.32 19.02
CA ILE A 167 2.20 8.90 19.44
C ILE A 167 2.61 8.22 20.74
N SER A 168 3.83 7.73 20.82
CA SER A 168 4.44 7.11 21.99
C SER A 168 5.73 7.84 22.37
N ASN A 169 6.19 7.70 23.62
CA ASN A 169 7.46 8.26 24.09
C ASN A 169 7.62 9.77 23.82
N ALA A 170 6.51 10.51 23.79
CA ALA A 170 6.54 11.92 23.44
C ALA A 170 7.02 12.80 24.59
N SER A 171 7.75 13.85 24.25
CA SER A 171 7.88 15.02 25.11
C SER A 171 7.25 16.21 24.43
N ILE A 172 6.43 16.93 25.19
CA ILE A 172 5.70 18.09 24.71
C ILE A 172 6.32 19.38 25.25
N ASN A 173 6.34 20.42 24.42
CA ASN A 173 6.62 21.77 24.87
C ASN A 173 5.31 22.40 25.32
N LEU A 174 5.23 22.73 26.61
CA LEU A 174 4.13 23.49 27.21
C LEU A 174 4.35 24.99 27.00
#